data_AF-A0A438K0R5-F1
#
_entry.id   AF-A0A438K0R5-F1
#
_cell.length_a   1.000
_cell.length_b   1.000
_cell.length_c   1.000
_cell.angle_alpha   90.00
_cell.angle_beta   90.00
_cell.angle_gamma   90.00
#
_symmetry.space_group_name_H-M   'P 1'
#
loop_
_entity.id
_entity.type
_entity.pdbx_description
1 polymer ?
#
loop_
_entity_poly.entity_id
_entity_poly.type
_entity_poly.pdbx_seq_one_letter_code
_entity_poly.pdbx_strand_id
1 'polypeptide(L)'
;MDDNSRSSGSLYESTSSSEEGDDLDEIFIAHIMNEYEEIFLCKTPQRTSMLSGAQFVRDMIEGHPQTCYELFRMDKETFMNLCDHLKRHENLQDTQFITVEEAVAMFLLIVGHNVRMRVVADCFQHSTETVARHFKEVRRALC
;
A
#
# COMPACT_ATOMS: atom_id res chain seq x y z
N MET A 1 54.44 -1.06 -77.68
CA MET A 1 54.34 -2.52 -77.70
C MET A 1 53.75 -2.89 -76.34
N ASP A 2 52.45 -2.63 -76.16
CA ASP A 2 51.32 -3.57 -76.33
C ASP A 2 51.09 -4.26 -74.97
N ASP A 3 49.91 -4.39 -74.35
CA ASP A 3 48.50 -4.43 -74.76
C ASP A 3 47.66 -3.94 -73.55
N ASN A 4 46.63 -3.10 -73.69
CA ASN A 4 45.26 -3.36 -74.13
C ASN A 4 44.46 -4.43 -73.34
N SER A 5 43.29 -3.99 -72.88
CA SER A 5 42.03 -4.74 -72.67
C SER A 5 41.89 -5.62 -71.42
N ARG A 6 40.95 -5.26 -70.53
CA ARG A 6 39.54 -5.69 -70.60
C ARG A 6 38.75 -5.21 -69.38
N SER A 7 37.69 -4.45 -69.66
CA SER A 7 36.51 -4.44 -68.79
C SER A 7 35.91 -5.84 -68.81
N SER A 8 35.71 -6.44 -67.66
CA SER A 8 34.87 -7.62 -67.46
C SER A 8 34.35 -7.57 -66.04
N GLY A 9 33.04 -7.38 -65.93
CA GLY A 9 32.36 -7.19 -64.66
C GLY A 9 32.45 -8.39 -63.74
N SER A 10 32.41 -8.10 -62.46
CA SER A 10 31.85 -8.93 -61.41
C SER A 10 31.60 -7.97 -60.26
N LEU A 11 30.52 -7.98 -59.52
CA LEU A 11 29.32 -8.79 -59.42
C LEU A 11 28.60 -8.02 -58.30
N TYR A 12 27.29 -7.80 -58.41
CA TYR A 12 26.40 -7.35 -57.33
C TYR A 12 27.07 -7.10 -55.95
N GLU A 13 27.22 -5.85 -55.54
CA GLU A 13 27.29 -5.55 -54.11
C GLU A 13 25.90 -5.10 -53.70
N SER A 14 24.99 -6.08 -53.67
CA SER A 14 23.78 -5.94 -52.88
C SER A 14 24.15 -6.43 -51.49
N THR A 15 24.45 -5.47 -50.62
CA THR A 15 24.48 -5.65 -49.18
C THR A 15 23.12 -6.21 -48.78
N SER A 16 23.03 -7.52 -48.55
CA SER A 16 21.92 -8.08 -47.81
C SER A 16 22.10 -7.60 -46.37
N SER A 17 21.47 -6.50 -46.01
CA SER A 17 21.27 -6.16 -44.60
C SER A 17 20.37 -7.24 -44.01
N SER A 18 20.98 -8.20 -43.32
CA SER A 18 20.25 -9.19 -42.56
C SER A 18 19.50 -8.48 -41.44
N GLU A 19 18.19 -8.31 -41.62
CA GLU A 19 17.22 -7.89 -40.61
C GLU A 19 17.03 -9.03 -39.59
N GLU A 20 18.09 -9.39 -38.87
CA GLU A 20 18.08 -10.43 -37.83
C GLU A 20 18.42 -9.84 -36.45
N GLY A 21 17.86 -8.67 -36.16
CA GLY A 21 18.01 -7.96 -34.89
C GLY A 21 16.69 -7.64 -34.18
N ASP A 22 15.58 -7.56 -34.93
CA ASP A 22 14.31 -7.04 -34.42
C ASP A 22 13.57 -8.03 -33.49
N ASP A 23 13.66 -9.34 -33.78
CA ASP A 23 13.00 -10.37 -32.95
C ASP A 23 13.59 -10.46 -31.54
N LEU A 24 14.91 -10.23 -31.39
CA LEU A 24 15.57 -10.28 -30.08
C LEU A 24 15.22 -9.07 -29.22
N ASP A 25 15.10 -7.90 -29.83
CA ASP A 25 14.67 -6.68 -29.15
C ASP A 25 13.20 -6.78 -28.75
N GLU A 26 12.34 -7.37 -29.59
CA GLU A 26 10.93 -7.62 -29.24
C GLU A 26 10.80 -8.64 -28.10
N ILE A 27 11.60 -9.72 -28.10
CA ILE A 27 11.68 -10.68 -26.99
C ILE A 27 12.17 -10.02 -25.70
N PHE A 28 13.19 -9.15 -25.79
CA PHE A 28 13.73 -8.45 -24.63
C PHE A 28 12.74 -7.43 -24.06
N ILE A 29 12.06 -6.67 -24.92
CA ILE A 29 10.98 -5.78 -24.54
C ILE A 29 9.84 -6.59 -23.92
N ALA A 30 9.40 -7.69 -24.53
CA ALA A 30 8.35 -8.54 -23.98
C ALA A 30 8.73 -9.12 -22.60
N HIS A 31 10.00 -9.49 -22.40
CA HIS A 31 10.51 -9.96 -21.11
C HIS A 31 10.48 -8.87 -20.05
N ILE A 32 10.98 -7.66 -20.37
CA ILE A 32 10.93 -6.49 -19.47
C ILE A 32 9.49 -6.13 -19.16
N MET A 33 8.62 -6.12 -20.17
CA MET A 33 7.21 -5.82 -19.99
C MET A 33 6.56 -6.84 -19.05
N ASN A 34 6.78 -8.15 -19.27
CA ASN A 34 6.26 -9.22 -18.42
C ASN A 34 6.79 -9.14 -16.97
N GLU A 35 8.08 -8.85 -16.77
CA GLU A 35 8.67 -8.62 -15.44
C GLU A 35 8.04 -7.40 -14.76
N TYR A 36 7.84 -6.31 -15.51
CA TYR A 36 7.14 -5.13 -15.01
C TYR A 36 5.67 -5.43 -14.69
N GLU A 37 5.01 -6.28 -15.47
CA GLU A 37 3.62 -6.65 -15.22
C GLU A 37 3.47 -7.38 -13.88
N GLU A 38 4.36 -8.33 -13.59
CA GLU A 38 4.33 -9.07 -12.32
C GLU A 38 4.62 -8.19 -11.11
N ILE A 39 5.56 -7.24 -11.22
CA ILE A 39 5.97 -6.42 -10.09
C ILE A 39 5.02 -5.22 -9.87
N PHE A 40 4.51 -4.62 -10.95
CA PHE A 40 3.85 -3.31 -10.87
C PHE A 40 2.40 -3.30 -11.37
N LEU A 41 2.00 -4.16 -12.32
CA LEU A 41 0.64 -4.16 -12.88
C LEU A 41 -0.28 -5.12 -12.12
N CYS A 42 0.14 -6.36 -11.87
CA CYS A 42 -0.61 -7.33 -11.08
C CYS A 42 -0.31 -7.16 -9.59
N LYS A 43 -0.77 -6.06 -9.00
CA LYS A 43 -0.61 -5.84 -7.55
C LYS A 43 -1.46 -6.84 -6.78
N THR A 44 -0.80 -7.71 -6.03
CA THR A 44 -1.49 -8.55 -5.04
C THR A 44 -2.09 -7.65 -3.95
N PRO A 45 -3.40 -7.77 -3.66
CA PRO A 45 -4.02 -6.95 -2.64
C PRO A 45 -3.44 -7.29 -1.27
N GLN A 46 -2.96 -6.27 -0.55
CA GLN A 46 -2.58 -6.38 0.85
C GLN A 46 -3.78 -6.05 1.73
N ARG A 47 -3.75 -6.44 3.01
CA ARG A 47 -4.78 -6.11 3.99
C ARG A 47 -6.16 -6.61 3.56
N THR A 48 -6.22 -7.92 3.34
CA THR A 48 -7.40 -8.64 2.85
C THR A 48 -8.12 -9.41 3.96
N SER A 49 -7.87 -9.07 5.23
CA SER A 49 -8.62 -9.68 6.33
C SER A 49 -10.11 -9.40 6.15
N MET A 50 -10.94 -10.40 6.48
CA MET A 50 -12.39 -10.23 6.46
C MET A 50 -12.89 -9.30 7.57
N LEU A 51 -12.08 -9.09 8.61
CA LEU A 51 -12.40 -8.22 9.74
C LEU A 51 -11.96 -6.79 9.42
N SER A 52 -12.91 -5.86 9.30
CA SER A 52 -12.58 -4.43 9.15
C SER A 52 -12.05 -3.87 10.47
N GLY A 53 -11.34 -2.74 10.42
CA GLY A 53 -10.85 -2.09 11.64
C GLY A 53 -11.99 -1.69 12.60
N ALA A 54 -13.13 -1.22 12.10
CA ALA A 54 -14.32 -0.96 12.93
C ALA A 54 -14.87 -2.22 13.61
N GLN A 55 -14.89 -3.37 12.93
CA GLN A 55 -15.31 -4.64 13.52
C GLN A 55 -14.28 -5.12 14.56
N PHE A 56 -12.99 -4.97 14.27
CA PHE A 56 -11.92 -5.27 15.21
C PHE A 56 -12.10 -4.50 16.53
N VAL A 57 -12.36 -3.19 16.46
CA VAL A 57 -12.61 -2.38 17.65
C VAL A 57 -13.85 -2.83 18.41
N ARG A 58 -14.93 -3.16 17.69
CA ARG A 58 -16.15 -3.70 18.31
C ARG A 58 -15.86 -4.98 19.08
N ASP A 59 -15.12 -5.92 18.50
CA ASP A 59 -14.77 -7.18 19.16
C ASP A 59 -13.95 -6.94 20.45
N MET A 60 -13.07 -5.95 20.46
CA MET A 60 -12.28 -5.61 21.65
C MET A 60 -13.13 -4.99 22.77
N ILE A 61 -14.17 -4.24 22.41
CA ILE A 61 -15.07 -3.54 23.33
C ILE A 61 -16.21 -4.45 23.82
N GLU A 62 -16.71 -5.34 22.98
CA GLU A 62 -17.83 -6.24 23.29
C GLU A 62 -17.38 -7.62 23.78
N GLY A 63 -16.11 -7.96 23.57
CA GLY A 63 -15.50 -9.20 24.04
C GLY A 63 -15.20 -9.21 25.55
N HIS A 64 -14.10 -9.86 25.91
CA HIS A 64 -13.72 -9.99 27.32
C HIS A 64 -13.37 -8.62 27.92
N PRO A 65 -13.92 -8.23 29.11
CA PRO A 65 -13.73 -6.90 29.68
C PRO A 65 -12.27 -6.48 29.85
N GLN A 66 -11.40 -7.46 30.15
CA GLN A 66 -9.96 -7.23 30.31
C GLN A 66 -9.26 -6.87 28.99
N THR A 67 -9.76 -7.33 27.84
CA THR A 67 -9.13 -7.12 26.53
C THR A 67 -9.05 -5.64 26.18
N CYS A 68 -10.13 -4.89 26.45
CA CYS A 68 -10.16 -3.44 26.23
C CYS A 68 -9.08 -2.74 27.07
N TYR A 69 -8.97 -3.09 28.36
CA TYR A 69 -7.94 -2.53 29.23
C TYR A 69 -6.53 -2.93 28.80
N GLU A 70 -6.34 -4.16 28.38
CA GLU A 70 -5.03 -4.65 27.93
C GLU A 70 -4.55 -3.97 26.67
N LEU A 71 -5.43 -3.66 25.70
CA LEU A 71 -5.05 -3.08 24.40
C LEU A 71 -5.12 -1.55 24.36
N PHE A 72 -6.09 -0.95 25.05
CA PHE A 72 -6.34 0.50 25.02
C PHE A 72 -5.87 1.21 26.28
N ARG A 73 -5.44 0.45 27.31
CA ARG A 73 -5.06 0.98 28.65
C ARG A 73 -6.19 1.72 29.35
N MET A 74 -7.43 1.42 28.97
CA MET A 74 -8.66 1.99 29.49
C MET A 74 -9.71 0.88 29.52
N ASP A 75 -10.57 0.88 30.52
CA ASP A 75 -11.78 0.06 30.47
C ASP A 75 -12.73 0.57 29.36
N LYS A 76 -13.71 -0.26 29.02
CA LYS A 76 -14.71 0.03 27.99
C LYS A 76 -15.41 1.37 28.19
N GLU A 77 -15.87 1.66 29.41
CA GLU A 77 -16.67 2.84 29.67
C GLU A 77 -15.83 4.10 29.50
N THR A 78 -14.61 4.08 30.04
CA THR A 78 -13.63 5.17 29.85
C THR A 78 -13.29 5.39 28.37
N PHE A 79 -13.07 4.32 27.60
CA PHE A 79 -12.78 4.41 26.18
C PHE A 79 -13.95 5.05 25.39
N MET A 80 -15.19 4.61 25.64
CA MET A 80 -16.36 5.16 24.97
C MET A 80 -16.60 6.62 25.35
N ASN A 81 -16.43 6.96 26.63
CA ASN A 81 -16.53 8.34 27.11
C ASN A 81 -15.51 9.27 26.44
N LEU A 82 -14.28 8.78 26.22
CA LEU A 82 -13.26 9.52 25.47
C LEU A 82 -13.70 9.74 24.02
N CYS A 83 -14.16 8.71 23.33
CA CYS A 83 -14.62 8.82 21.94
C CYS A 83 -15.77 9.83 21.81
N ASP A 84 -16.76 9.75 22.70
CA ASP A 84 -17.90 10.68 22.75
C ASP A 84 -17.49 12.11 23.09
N HIS A 85 -16.47 12.29 23.92
CA HIS A 85 -15.92 13.61 24.22
C HIS A 85 -15.26 14.22 22.98
N LEU A 86 -14.40 13.46 22.30
CA LEU A 86 -13.72 13.91 21.08
C LEU A 86 -14.71 14.20 19.94
N LYS A 87 -15.79 13.42 19.82
CA LYS A 87 -16.88 13.67 18.86
C LYS A 87 -17.58 15.01 19.09
N ARG A 88 -17.85 15.33 20.34
CA ARG A 88 -18.67 16.50 20.71
C ARG A 88 -17.88 17.80 20.81
N HIS A 89 -16.65 17.74 21.29
CA HIS A 89 -15.90 18.94 21.69
C HIS A 89 -14.73 19.26 20.76
N GLU A 90 -14.12 18.24 20.14
CA GLU A 90 -12.87 18.40 19.39
C GLU A 90 -13.05 18.31 17.87
N ASN A 91 -14.31 18.32 17.40
CA ASN A 91 -14.70 18.20 15.99
C ASN A 91 -14.14 16.94 15.28
N LEU A 92 -13.83 15.89 16.03
CA LEU A 92 -13.42 14.62 15.44
C LEU A 92 -14.69 13.88 14.97
N GLN A 93 -14.84 13.66 13.68
CA GLN A 93 -16.05 13.08 13.09
C GLN A 93 -15.73 11.77 12.39
N ASP A 94 -16.73 10.89 12.32
CA ASP A 94 -16.65 9.69 11.50
C ASP A 94 -16.47 10.10 10.03
N THR A 95 -15.58 9.40 9.34
CA THR A 95 -15.41 9.53 7.89
C THR A 95 -16.20 8.43 7.19
N GLN A 96 -16.18 8.42 5.85
CA GLN A 96 -16.80 7.33 5.08
C GLN A 96 -16.16 5.95 5.39
N PHE A 97 -14.90 5.92 5.82
CA PHE A 97 -14.13 4.66 5.93
C PHE A 97 -13.65 4.34 7.34
N ILE A 98 -13.55 5.33 8.23
CA ILE A 98 -12.96 5.20 9.56
C ILE A 98 -13.84 5.93 10.57
N THR A 99 -14.24 5.22 11.62
CA THR A 99 -14.95 5.81 12.76
C THR A 99 -13.98 6.44 13.74
N VAL A 100 -14.48 7.34 14.61
CA VAL A 100 -13.67 7.91 15.68
C VAL A 100 -13.15 6.85 16.63
N GLU A 101 -13.96 5.86 17.00
CA GLU A 101 -13.54 4.74 17.85
C GLU A 101 -12.36 4.00 17.21
N GLU A 102 -12.41 3.78 15.89
CA GLU A 102 -11.33 3.17 15.13
C GLU A 102 -10.06 4.02 15.13
N ALA A 103 -10.19 5.33 14.87
CA ALA A 103 -9.07 6.26 14.91
C ALA A 103 -8.41 6.33 16.29
N VAL A 104 -9.21 6.42 17.35
CA VAL A 104 -8.75 6.47 18.74
C VAL A 104 -8.11 5.15 19.14
N ALA A 105 -8.69 4.01 18.77
CA ALA A 105 -8.09 2.69 19.00
C ALA A 105 -6.72 2.56 18.32
N MET A 106 -6.60 2.94 17.05
CA MET A 106 -5.31 2.98 16.35
C MET A 106 -4.27 3.83 17.11
N PHE A 107 -4.67 5.03 17.55
CA PHE A 107 -3.80 5.90 18.34
C PHE A 107 -3.35 5.25 19.65
N LEU A 108 -4.28 4.68 20.42
CA LEU A 108 -4.01 4.04 21.71
C LEU A 108 -3.11 2.81 21.60
N LEU A 109 -3.26 1.97 20.57
CA LEU A 109 -2.32 0.88 20.32
C LEU A 109 -0.91 1.39 20.06
N ILE A 110 -0.76 2.48 19.30
CA ILE A 110 0.56 3.04 18.98
C ILE A 110 1.21 3.59 20.25
N VAL A 111 0.51 4.44 21.02
CA VAL A 111 1.11 5.11 22.18
C VAL A 111 1.17 4.24 23.43
N GLY A 112 0.17 3.39 23.66
CA GLY A 112 0.06 2.55 24.86
C GLY A 112 0.91 1.28 24.81
N HIS A 113 1.29 0.82 23.60
CA HIS A 113 2.05 -0.40 23.39
C HIS A 113 3.31 -0.22 22.54
N ASN A 114 3.60 1.01 22.09
CA ASN A 114 4.70 1.28 21.16
C ASN A 114 4.62 0.41 19.88
N VAL A 115 3.39 0.14 19.42
CA VAL A 115 3.17 -0.67 18.22
C VAL A 115 3.57 0.13 16.99
N ARG A 116 4.29 -0.51 16.07
CA ARG A 116 4.71 0.13 14.82
C ARG A 116 3.49 0.43 13.95
N MET A 117 3.46 1.61 13.33
CA MET A 117 2.41 2.06 12.42
C MET A 117 2.04 1.01 11.35
N ARG A 118 3.02 0.28 10.81
CA ARG A 118 2.77 -0.75 9.79
C ARG A 118 1.96 -1.94 10.32
N VAL A 119 2.10 -2.27 11.60
CA VAL A 119 1.38 -3.38 12.24
C VAL A 119 -0.06 -2.95 12.52
N VAL A 120 -0.26 -1.72 12.97
CA VAL A 120 -1.61 -1.15 13.11
C VAL A 120 -2.32 -1.07 11.77
N ALA A 121 -1.63 -0.61 10.73
CA ALA A 121 -2.14 -0.59 9.35
C ALA A 121 -2.58 -1.99 8.87
N ASP A 122 -1.82 -3.03 9.22
CA ASP A 122 -2.16 -4.41 8.87
C ASP A 122 -3.32 -4.96 9.70
N CYS A 123 -3.41 -4.62 10.99
CA CYS A 123 -4.49 -5.06 11.87
C CYS A 123 -5.84 -4.43 11.49
N PHE A 124 -5.85 -3.11 11.25
CA PHE A 124 -7.07 -2.33 10.98
C PHE A 124 -7.46 -2.32 9.49
N GLN A 125 -6.70 -3.00 8.64
CA GLN A 125 -6.91 -3.07 7.19
C GLN A 125 -6.83 -1.71 6.45
N HIS A 126 -5.94 -0.81 6.89
CA HIS A 126 -5.76 0.52 6.29
C HIS A 126 -4.33 0.76 5.80
N SER A 127 -4.16 1.66 4.84
CA SER A 127 -2.82 2.10 4.43
C SER A 127 -2.09 2.79 5.59
N THR A 128 -0.77 2.71 5.61
CA THR A 128 0.05 3.40 6.63
C THR A 128 -0.12 4.92 6.60
N GLU A 129 -0.38 5.48 5.42
CA GLU A 129 -0.74 6.89 5.25
C GLU A 129 -2.03 7.23 6.02
N THR A 130 -3.04 6.38 5.89
CA THR A 130 -4.33 6.56 6.56
C THR A 130 -4.19 6.50 8.07
N VAL A 131 -3.47 5.51 8.60
CA VAL A 131 -3.19 5.43 10.05
C VAL A 131 -2.41 6.67 10.51
N ALA A 132 -1.41 7.12 9.76
CA ALA A 132 -0.61 8.30 10.12
C ALA A 132 -1.44 9.61 10.11
N ARG A 133 -2.41 9.74 9.18
CA ARG A 133 -3.33 10.88 9.13
C ARG A 133 -4.20 10.93 10.38
N HIS A 134 -4.91 9.84 10.69
CA HIS A 134 -5.80 9.78 11.84
C HIS A 134 -5.05 9.84 13.17
N PHE A 135 -3.83 9.29 13.24
CA PHE A 135 -2.96 9.48 14.41
C PHE A 135 -2.71 10.97 14.70
N LYS A 136 -2.44 11.78 13.66
CA LYS A 136 -2.21 13.22 13.83
C LYS A 136 -3.48 13.97 14.21
N GLU A 137 -4.63 13.58 13.66
CA GLU A 137 -5.93 14.16 13.97
C GLU A 137 -6.31 13.90 15.44
N VAL A 138 -6.23 12.65 15.89
CA VAL A 138 -6.49 12.28 17.30
C VAL A 138 -5.53 13.00 18.22
N ARG A 139 -4.23 13.04 17.89
CA ARG A 139 -3.24 13.78 18.68
C ARG A 139 -3.59 15.27 18.80
N ARG A 140 -4.09 15.90 17.73
CA ARG A 140 -4.48 17.31 17.71
C ARG A 140 -5.77 17.57 18.50
N ALA A 141 -6.68 16.60 18.52
CA ALA A 141 -7.89 16.68 19.33
C ALA A 141 -7.59 16.53 20.84
N LEU A 142 -6.52 15.81 21.20
CA LEU A 142 -6.12 15.59 22.60
C LEU A 142 -5.21 16.69 23.19
N CYS A 143 -4.57 17.52 22.35
CA CYS A 143 -3.53 18.48 22.76
C CYS A 143 -3.65 19.79 21.98
#